data_AF-A0A0Q4Y2M2-F1
#
_entry.id   AF-A0A0Q4Y2M2-F1
#
_cell.length_a   1.000
_cell.length_b   1.000
_cell.length_c   1.000
_cell.angle_alpha   90.00
_cell.angle_beta   90.00
_cell.angle_gamma   90.00
#
_symmetry.space_group_name_H-M   'P 1'
#
loop_
_entity.id
_entity.type
_entity.pdbx_description
1 polymer ?
#
loop_
_entity_poly.entity_id
_entity_poly.type
_entity_poly.pdbx_seq_one_letter_code
_entity_poly.pdbx_strand_id
1 'polypeptide(L)'
;MTDRTAFEPGVRHWLLGSCGGLLLWASSFVALYALLSLGCQAGWQARPMPLGNGLSVAMATAWLVHLLALAALWTWFARRWPPHGLLPRLARTLTAIALVATVWTGWPVLALPPCAGLATAAPLPPHQEAPCSTT
;
A
#
# COMPACT_ATOMS: atom_id res chain seq x y z
N MET A 1 30.21 -15.26 -22.45
CA MET A 1 30.21 -14.50 -21.19
C MET A 1 29.55 -13.17 -21.48
N THR A 2 28.25 -13.07 -21.18
CA THR A 2 27.35 -12.03 -21.70
C THR A 2 27.58 -10.73 -20.94
N ASP A 3 28.12 -9.74 -21.62
CA ASP A 3 28.33 -8.40 -21.08
C ASP A 3 26.97 -7.69 -20.93
N ARG A 4 26.38 -7.79 -19.73
CA ARG A 4 25.10 -7.16 -19.37
C ARG A 4 25.27 -5.73 -18.84
N THR A 5 26.44 -5.12 -19.00
CA THR A 5 26.74 -3.82 -18.36
C THR A 5 26.50 -2.62 -19.27
N ALA A 6 26.41 -2.81 -20.59
CA ALA A 6 26.05 -1.77 -21.55
C ALA A 6 24.53 -1.54 -21.64
N PHE A 7 23.84 -1.55 -20.50
CA PHE A 7 22.45 -1.11 -20.47
C PHE A 7 22.45 0.41 -20.46
N GLU A 8 22.47 0.97 -21.68
CA GLU A 8 22.34 2.38 -22.02
C GLU A 8 21.60 3.16 -20.93
N PRO A 9 22.23 4.16 -20.29
CA PRO A 9 21.62 4.90 -19.18
C PRO A 9 20.20 5.36 -19.55
N GLY A 10 19.98 5.80 -20.79
CA GLY A 10 18.67 6.15 -21.33
C GLY A 10 17.57 5.08 -21.13
N VAL A 11 17.83 3.81 -21.49
CA VAL A 11 16.84 2.72 -21.39
C VAL A 11 16.53 2.38 -19.93
N ARG A 12 17.54 2.46 -19.05
CA ARG A 12 17.38 2.23 -17.60
C ARG A 12 16.38 3.23 -17.01
N HIS A 13 16.56 4.51 -17.34
CA HIS A 13 15.65 5.57 -16.88
C HIS A 13 14.23 5.39 -17.43
N TRP A 14 14.08 4.90 -18.66
CA TRP A 14 12.78 4.60 -19.26
C TRP A 14 12.05 3.42 -18.62
N LEU A 15 12.75 2.31 -18.38
CA LEU A 15 12.17 1.14 -17.70
C LEU A 15 11.80 1.48 -16.27
N LEU A 16 12.69 2.18 -15.55
CA LEU A 16 12.41 2.66 -14.20
C LEU A 16 11.19 3.59 -14.20
N GLY A 17 11.01 4.40 -15.25
CA GLY A 17 9.85 5.26 -15.33
C GLY A 17 8.54 4.56 -15.70
N SER A 18 8.60 3.58 -16.58
CA SER A 18 7.42 2.82 -17.02
C SER A 18 6.94 1.86 -15.93
N CYS A 19 7.87 1.22 -15.22
CA CYS A 19 7.57 0.32 -14.10
C CYS A 19 7.42 1.05 -12.76
N GLY A 20 7.91 2.29 -12.65
CA GLY A 20 7.97 3.03 -11.39
C GLY A 20 6.60 3.23 -10.73
N GLY A 21 5.58 3.57 -11.52
CA GLY A 21 4.20 3.71 -11.01
C GLY A 21 3.63 2.40 -10.46
N LEU A 22 3.87 1.28 -11.16
CA LEU A 22 3.46 -0.05 -10.71
C LEU A 22 4.22 -0.51 -9.46
N LEU A 23 5.53 -0.24 -9.39
CA LEU A 23 6.35 -0.56 -8.22
C LEU A 23 5.92 0.24 -6.99
N LEU A 24 5.57 1.52 -7.15
CA LEU A 24 5.03 2.35 -6.07
C LEU A 24 3.66 1.86 -5.59
N TRP A 25 2.81 1.42 -6.53
CA TRP A 25 1.53 0.82 -6.16
C TRP A 25 1.72 -0.50 -5.41
N ALA A 26 2.61 -1.38 -5.89
CA ALA A 26 2.94 -2.63 -5.23
C ALA A 26 3.53 -2.40 -3.83
N SER A 27 4.43 -1.41 -3.68
CA SER A 27 4.99 -1.06 -2.37
C SER A 27 3.92 -0.51 -1.43
N SER A 28 2.97 0.30 -1.93
CA SER A 28 1.84 0.79 -1.16
C SER A 28 0.99 -0.37 -0.63
N PHE A 29 0.67 -1.34 -1.49
CA PHE A 29 -0.09 -2.52 -1.09
C PHE A 29 0.61 -3.32 0.02
N VAL A 30 1.90 -3.61 -0.16
CA VAL A 30 2.70 -4.34 0.83
C VAL A 30 2.79 -3.56 2.14
N ALA A 31 3.04 -2.25 2.09
CA ALA A 31 3.16 -1.42 3.27
C ALA A 31 1.84 -1.38 4.06
N LEU A 32 0.70 -1.20 3.39
CA LEU A 32 -0.61 -1.20 4.03
C LEU A 32 -0.92 -2.57 4.66
N TYR A 33 -0.73 -3.67 3.94
CA TYR A 33 -0.98 -5.01 4.49
C TYR A 33 -0.06 -5.37 5.66
N ALA A 34 1.21 -4.97 5.57
CA ALA A 34 2.17 -5.16 6.66
C ALA A 34 1.79 -4.34 7.90
N LEU A 35 1.42 -3.06 7.72
CA LEU A 35 0.96 -2.22 8.82
C LEU A 35 -0.30 -2.78 9.48
N LEU A 36 -1.27 -3.27 8.71
CA LEU A 36 -2.49 -3.87 9.25
C LEU A 36 -2.16 -5.10 10.10
N SER A 37 -1.36 -6.01 9.56
CA SER A 37 -1.01 -7.28 10.23
C SER A 37 -0.20 -7.05 11.50
N LEU A 38 0.87 -6.23 11.41
CA LEU A 38 1.75 -5.92 12.53
C LEU A 38 1.06 -5.00 13.54
N GLY A 39 0.28 -4.02 13.08
CA GLY A 39 -0.40 -3.05 13.91
C GLY A 39 -1.50 -3.67 14.78
N CYS A 40 -2.24 -4.64 14.24
CA CYS A 40 -3.23 -5.39 15.01
C CYS A 40 -2.57 -6.25 16.10
N GLN A 41 -1.45 -6.93 15.77
CA GLN A 41 -0.69 -7.73 16.74
C GLN A 41 -0.01 -6.87 17.81
N ALA A 42 0.51 -5.70 17.42
CA ALA A 42 1.18 -4.77 18.33
C ALA A 42 0.21 -3.96 19.22
N GLY A 43 -1.11 -4.13 19.04
CA GLY A 43 -2.11 -3.44 19.87
C GLY A 43 -2.26 -1.94 19.56
N TRP A 44 -1.85 -1.48 18.37
CA TRP A 44 -1.90 -0.05 18.02
C TRP A 44 -3.33 0.49 17.91
N GLN A 45 -4.32 -0.40 17.78
CA GLN A 45 -5.75 -0.07 17.87
C GLN A 45 -6.17 0.42 19.26
N ALA A 46 -5.47 0.00 20.33
CA ALA A 46 -5.80 0.36 21.72
C ALA A 46 -5.23 1.72 22.14
N ARG A 47 -4.44 2.37 21.27
CA ARG A 47 -3.90 3.73 21.51
C ARG A 47 -4.85 4.77 20.91
N PRO A 48 -5.69 5.43 21.72
CA PRO A 48 -6.53 6.52 21.23
C PRO A 48 -5.64 7.70 20.82
N MET A 49 -5.88 8.22 19.62
CA MET A 49 -5.31 9.45 19.09
C MET A 49 -6.45 10.46 18.85
N PRO A 50 -6.15 11.77 18.79
CA PRO A 50 -7.17 12.79 18.55
C PRO A 50 -7.90 12.64 17.19
N LEU A 51 -7.27 12.00 16.21
CA LEU A 51 -7.85 11.72 14.88
C LEU A 51 -8.44 10.31 14.72
N GLY A 52 -8.54 9.52 15.80
CA GLY A 52 -9.04 8.14 15.78
C GLY A 52 -8.08 7.17 16.47
N ASN A 53 -7.86 6.00 15.88
CA ASN A 53 -6.95 4.97 16.37
C ASN A 53 -5.55 5.16 15.77
N GLY A 54 -4.50 4.94 16.57
CA GLY A 54 -3.11 5.13 16.11
C GLY A 54 -2.76 4.32 14.85
N LEU A 55 -3.35 3.13 14.71
CA LEU A 55 -3.23 2.31 13.50
C LEU A 55 -3.84 2.98 12.26
N SER A 56 -5.06 3.51 12.37
CA SER A 56 -5.74 4.20 11.26
C SER A 56 -4.96 5.42 10.80
N VAL A 57 -4.38 6.18 11.73
CA VAL A 57 -3.51 7.33 11.42
C VAL A 57 -2.23 6.86 10.70
N ALA A 58 -1.60 5.78 11.16
CA ALA A 58 -0.41 5.23 10.51
C ALA A 58 -0.71 4.73 9.08
N MET A 59 -1.85 4.08 8.86
CA MET A 59 -2.26 3.66 7.51
C MET A 59 -2.60 4.86 6.61
N ALA A 60 -3.31 5.85 7.13
CA ALA A 60 -3.65 7.07 6.39
C ALA A 60 -2.38 7.86 5.99
N THR A 61 -1.41 7.99 6.90
CA THR A 61 -0.14 8.65 6.59
C THR A 61 0.67 7.87 5.57
N ALA A 62 0.78 6.54 5.70
CA ALA A 62 1.43 5.69 4.70
C ALA A 62 0.78 5.82 3.31
N TRP A 63 -0.56 5.83 3.26
CA TRP A 63 -1.31 6.02 2.02
C TRP A 63 -1.08 7.41 1.41
N LEU A 64 -1.14 8.48 2.21
CA LEU A 64 -0.86 9.84 1.74
C LEU A 64 0.56 9.99 1.20
N VAL A 65 1.56 9.42 1.88
CA VAL A 65 2.95 9.43 1.41
C VAL A 65 3.07 8.77 0.04
N HIS A 66 2.40 7.64 -0.19
CA HIS A 66 2.42 6.97 -1.50
C HIS A 66 1.66 7.76 -2.58
N LEU A 67 0.53 8.38 -2.25
CA LEU A 67 -0.18 9.27 -3.18
C LEU A 67 0.68 10.48 -3.58
N LEU A 68 1.34 11.11 -2.61
CA LEU A 68 2.26 12.21 -2.87
C LEU A 68 3.45 11.75 -3.71
N ALA A 69 3.98 10.57 -3.47
CA ALA A 69 5.07 10.00 -4.26
C ALA A 69 4.63 9.71 -5.71
N LEU A 70 3.42 9.17 -5.93
CA LEU A 70 2.84 8.97 -7.26
C LEU A 70 2.61 10.30 -7.98
N ALA A 71 2.09 11.33 -7.29
CA ALA A 71 1.88 12.66 -7.85
C ALA A 71 3.20 13.36 -8.19
N ALA A 72 4.22 13.24 -7.33
CA ALA A 72 5.57 13.73 -7.59
C ALA A 72 6.18 13.03 -8.80
N LEU A 73 6.02 11.71 -8.90
CA LEU A 73 6.48 10.93 -10.04
C LEU A 73 5.78 11.35 -11.34
N TRP A 74 4.46 11.54 -11.30
CA TRP A 74 3.67 12.03 -12.44
C TRP A 74 4.13 13.40 -12.93
N THR A 75 4.28 14.37 -12.01
CA THR A 75 4.71 15.73 -12.34
C THR A 75 6.16 15.76 -12.84
N TRP A 76 7.03 14.92 -12.29
CA TRP A 76 8.39 14.75 -12.77
C TRP A 76 8.43 14.22 -14.21
N PHE A 77 7.61 13.20 -14.53
CA PHE A 77 7.46 12.71 -15.91
C PHE A 77 6.92 13.77 -16.86
N ALA A 78 5.90 14.51 -16.44
CA ALA A 78 5.31 15.57 -17.24
C ALA A 78 6.30 16.69 -17.57
N ARG A 79 7.26 16.99 -16.68
CA ARG A 79 8.28 18.03 -16.87
C ARG A 79 9.50 17.54 -17.67
N ARG A 80 9.95 16.31 -17.45
CA ARG A 80 11.20 15.78 -18.03
C ARG A 80 11.03 15.20 -19.43
N TRP A 81 9.82 14.81 -19.83
CA TRP A 81 9.59 14.04 -21.04
C TRP A 81 8.59 14.72 -21.98
N PRO A 82 8.94 14.95 -23.26
CA PRO A 82 8.01 15.49 -24.23
C PRO A 82 6.80 14.56 -24.42
N PRO A 83 5.59 15.09 -24.67
CA PRO A 83 4.36 14.30 -24.77
C PRO A 83 4.25 13.44 -26.04
N HIS A 84 5.27 13.46 -26.89
CA HIS A 84 5.27 12.81 -28.18
C HIS A 84 5.93 11.42 -28.08
N GLY A 85 5.15 10.37 -28.35
CA GLY A 85 5.63 8.98 -28.36
C GLY A 85 4.69 8.00 -27.64
N LEU A 86 4.79 6.72 -27.99
CA LEU A 86 3.97 5.65 -27.42
C LEU A 86 4.38 5.31 -25.98
N LEU A 87 5.68 5.36 -25.67
CA LEU A 87 6.24 5.09 -24.33
C LEU A 87 5.78 6.09 -23.25
N PRO A 88 5.88 7.43 -23.43
CA PRO A 88 5.42 8.37 -22.40
C PRO A 88 3.91 8.33 -22.20
N ARG A 89 3.13 7.97 -23.23
CA ARG A 89 1.69 7.67 -23.09
C ARG A 89 1.47 6.44 -22.22
N LEU A 90 2.18 5.35 -22.50
CA LEU A 90 2.11 4.12 -21.72
C LEU A 90 2.46 4.35 -20.25
N ALA A 91 3.56 5.05 -19.97
CA ALA A 91 3.97 5.38 -18.61
C ALA A 91 2.93 6.23 -17.86
N ARG A 92 2.30 7.20 -18.54
CA ARG A 92 1.17 7.97 -17.96
C ARG A 92 -0.04 7.08 -17.71
N THR A 93 -0.46 6.25 -18.67
CA THR A 93 -1.61 5.36 -18.44
C THR A 93 -1.36 4.40 -17.28
N LEU A 94 -0.15 3.83 -17.17
CA LEU A 94 0.22 2.95 -16.06
C LEU A 94 0.22 3.69 -14.72
N THR A 95 0.73 4.93 -14.69
CA THR A 95 0.72 5.74 -13.47
C THR A 95 -0.71 6.16 -13.09
N ALA A 96 -1.59 6.40 -14.07
CA ALA A 96 -3.00 6.72 -13.84
C ALA A 96 -3.75 5.50 -13.30
N ILE A 97 -3.51 4.31 -13.87
CA ILE A 97 -4.04 3.04 -13.36
C ILE A 97 -3.54 2.79 -11.94
N ALA A 98 -2.24 3.01 -11.67
CA ALA A 98 -1.67 2.89 -10.33
C ALA A 98 -2.33 3.85 -9.33
N LEU A 99 -2.60 5.10 -9.71
CA LEU A 99 -3.33 6.06 -8.87
C LEU A 99 -4.74 5.59 -8.57
N VAL A 100 -5.51 5.21 -9.60
CA VAL A 100 -6.88 4.70 -9.43
C VAL A 100 -6.89 3.46 -8.54
N ALA A 101 -5.96 2.53 -8.76
CA ALA A 101 -5.82 1.34 -7.95
C ALA A 101 -5.43 1.66 -6.51
N THR A 102 -4.56 2.65 -6.27
CA THR A 102 -4.17 3.11 -4.91
C THR A 102 -5.34 3.77 -4.16
N VAL A 103 -6.17 4.53 -4.87
CA VAL A 103 -7.39 5.11 -4.29
C VAL A 103 -8.39 4.01 -3.96
N TRP A 104 -8.58 3.07 -4.87
CA TRP A 104 -9.49 1.93 -4.68
C TRP A 104 -9.06 1.01 -3.54
N THR A 105 -7.75 0.78 -3.35
CA THR A 105 -7.24 -0.01 -2.22
C THR A 105 -7.26 0.76 -0.90
N GLY A 106 -7.07 2.07 -0.91
CA GLY A 106 -7.12 2.92 0.29
C GLY A 106 -8.54 3.11 0.84
N TRP A 107 -9.55 3.13 -0.04
CA TRP A 107 -10.94 3.32 0.36
C TRP A 107 -11.46 2.33 1.44
N PRO A 108 -11.34 0.99 1.26
CA PRO A 108 -11.79 0.05 2.27
C PRO A 108 -10.98 0.14 3.58
N VAL A 109 -9.72 0.56 3.53
CA VAL A 109 -8.88 0.77 4.72
C VAL A 109 -9.43 1.89 5.60
N LEU A 110 -10.08 2.90 5.02
CA LEU A 110 -10.71 4.00 5.76
C LEU A 110 -12.14 3.68 6.20
N ALA A 111 -12.86 2.84 5.44
CA ALA A 111 -14.26 2.53 5.69
C ALA A 111 -14.46 1.43 6.75
N LEU A 112 -13.52 0.50 6.91
CA LEU A 112 -13.63 -0.60 7.86
C LEU A 112 -12.74 -0.39 9.09
N PRO A 113 -13.21 -0.73 10.30
CA PRO A 113 -12.36 -0.72 11.49
C PRO A 113 -11.19 -1.70 11.31
N PRO A 114 -9.95 -1.26 11.47
CA PRO A 114 -8.78 -2.13 11.34
C PRO A 114 -8.87 -3.17 12.46
N CYS A 115 -8.70 -4.45 12.10
CA CYS A 115 -8.82 -5.62 12.99
C CYS A 115 -10.23 -6.21 13.21
N ALA A 116 -11.27 -5.79 12.49
CA ALA A 116 -12.61 -6.41 12.61
C ALA A 116 -12.61 -7.94 12.39
N GLY A 117 -11.77 -8.44 11.46
CA GLY A 117 -11.64 -9.87 11.19
C GLY A 117 -10.94 -10.70 12.28
N LEU A 118 -10.15 -10.07 13.16
CA LEU A 118 -9.52 -10.76 14.29
C LEU A 118 -10.52 -11.05 15.40
N ALA A 119 -11.50 -10.15 15.61
CA ALA A 119 -12.56 -10.32 16.59
C ALA A 119 -13.50 -11.49 16.25
N THR A 120 -13.69 -11.80 14.96
CA THR A 120 -14.47 -12.96 14.50
C THR A 120 -13.71 -14.29 14.57
N ALA A 121 -12.38 -14.27 14.65
CA ALA A 121 -11.54 -15.47 14.75
C ALA A 121 -11.18 -15.82 16.20
N ALA A 122 -11.55 -14.98 17.18
CA ALA A 122 -11.44 -15.33 18.58
C ALA A 122 -12.33 -16.57 18.85
N PRO A 123 -11.80 -17.60 19.53
CA PRO A 123 -12.59 -18.76 19.90
C PRO A 123 -13.78 -18.30 20.76
N LEU A 124 -14.89 -19.02 20.64
CA LEU A 124 -16.14 -18.77 21.35
C LEU A 124 -15.91 -18.32 22.81
N PRO A 125 -16.78 -17.45 23.35
CA PRO A 125 -16.73 -17.03 24.74
C PRO A 125 -16.72 -18.24 25.72
N PRO A 126 -15.92 -18.19 26.80
CA PRO A 126 -15.69 -19.31 27.74
C PRO A 126 -16.89 -19.69 28.63
N HIS A 127 -18.13 -19.37 28.28
CA HIS A 127 -19.30 -19.84 29.05
C HIS A 127 -19.73 -21.29 28.72
N GLN A 128 -18.84 -22.06 28.08
CA GLN A 128 -19.03 -23.49 27.80
C GLN A 128 -17.90 -24.35 28.38
N GLU A 129 -17.27 -23.91 29.47
CA GLU A 129 -16.49 -24.79 30.34
C GLU A 129 -17.47 -25.79 30.99
N ALA A 130 -17.72 -26.91 30.32
CA ALA A 130 -18.29 -28.09 30.97
C ALA A 130 -17.40 -28.44 32.17
N PRO A 131 -17.95 -28.63 33.38
CA PRO A 131 -17.14 -29.01 34.52
C PRO A 131 -16.53 -30.38 34.23
N CYS A 132 -15.22 -30.43 34.03
CA CYS A 132 -14.46 -31.67 34.09
C CYS A 132 -14.60 -32.22 35.52
N SER A 133 -15.56 -33.12 35.70
CA SER A 133 -15.69 -33.94 36.89
C SER A 133 -14.38 -34.68 37.16
N THR A 134 -13.73 -34.29 38.25
CA THR A 134 -12.81 -35.12 39.01
C THR A 134 -13.50 -36.44 39.36
N THR A 135 -13.03 -37.56 38.80
CA THR A 135 -13.15 -38.89 39.41
C THR A 135 -11.95 -39.73 39.03
#